data_AF-A0A2V5M5Z9-F1
#
_entry.id   AF-A0A2V5M5Z9-F1
#
_cell.length_a   1.000
_cell.length_b   1.000
_cell.length_c   1.000
_cell.angle_alpha   90.00
_cell.angle_beta   90.00
_cell.angle_gamma   90.00
#
_symmetry.space_group_name_H-M   'P 1'
#
loop_
_entity.id
_entity.type
_entity.pdbx_description
1 polymer ?
#
loop_
_entity_poly.entity_id
_entity_poly.type
_entity_poly.pdbx_seq_one_letter_code
_entity_poly.pdbx_strand_id
1 'polypeptide(L)'
;MKRIGEIVNRESLHRESPLERRRKTSTFEDLEVYQVAREFRKAMYRVAKDLPEIEKFGLASQIRRAAVSLTNNIAEGHGRYHYLDQIKFTLQSRGSLEELVDDLNICEDQQYLVGKQIIALKEQGWRVRQLIDGYIRY
;
A
#
# COMPACT_ATOMS: atom_id res chain seq x y z
N MET A 1 -9.70 -29.12 58.56
CA MET A 1 -8.30 -29.20 59.01
C MET A 1 -7.53 -30.09 58.04
N LYS A 2 -6.58 -29.53 57.24
CA LYS A 2 -5.65 -30.21 56.29
C LYS A 2 -6.27 -31.13 55.19
N ARG A 3 -5.62 -31.40 54.05
CA ARG A 3 -4.85 -30.57 53.07
C ARG A 3 -4.48 -31.46 51.86
N ILE A 4 -4.56 -30.92 50.64
CA ILE A 4 -3.73 -31.21 49.44
C ILE A 4 -3.86 -32.59 48.74
N GLY A 5 -4.05 -32.53 47.42
CA GLY A 5 -3.51 -33.47 46.42
C GLY A 5 -4.52 -33.96 45.39
N GLU A 6 -4.27 -33.98 44.07
CA GLU A 6 -3.18 -33.39 43.25
C GLU A 6 -3.59 -33.46 41.75
N ILE A 7 -3.10 -32.52 40.91
CA ILE A 7 -2.83 -32.59 39.44
C ILE A 7 -3.97 -33.13 38.51
N VAL A 8 -4.44 -32.35 37.51
CA VAL A 8 -4.22 -32.53 36.04
C VAL A 8 -5.29 -31.61 35.37
N ASN A 9 -5.09 -30.82 34.31
CA ASN A 9 -3.90 -30.43 33.52
C ASN A 9 -3.95 -28.91 33.19
N ARG A 10 -2.92 -28.39 32.52
CA ARG A 10 -2.99 -27.22 31.62
C ARG A 10 -3.19 -27.72 30.18
N GLU A 11 -4.18 -27.22 29.42
CA GLU A 11 -4.11 -27.00 27.96
C GLU A 11 -5.46 -26.59 27.36
N SER A 12 -5.74 -25.29 27.32
CA SER A 12 -6.60 -24.67 26.29
C SER A 12 -5.95 -23.41 25.70
N LEU A 13 -4.60 -23.40 25.69
CA LEU A 13 -3.88 -22.60 24.71
C LEU A 13 -4.14 -23.24 23.35
N HIS A 14 -5.06 -22.68 22.56
CA HIS A 14 -5.12 -22.93 21.12
C HIS A 14 -3.82 -22.44 20.47
N ARG A 15 -2.77 -23.27 20.57
CA ARG A 15 -1.54 -23.11 19.82
C ARG A 15 -1.87 -23.49 18.39
N GLU A 16 -2.15 -22.49 17.56
CA GLU A 16 -2.24 -22.63 16.10
C GLU A 16 -1.14 -23.58 15.61
N SER A 17 -1.49 -24.55 14.76
CA SER A 17 -0.52 -25.52 14.27
C SER A 17 0.62 -24.82 13.52
N PRO A 18 1.81 -25.44 13.42
CA PRO A 18 2.91 -24.91 12.60
C PRO A 18 2.54 -24.74 11.10
N LEU A 19 1.44 -25.35 10.65
CA LEU A 19 0.88 -25.21 9.31
C LEU A 19 -0.04 -23.98 9.19
N GLU A 20 -0.92 -23.75 10.18
CA GLU A 20 -1.74 -22.52 10.26
C GLU A 20 -0.87 -21.27 10.39
N ARG A 21 0.20 -21.34 11.21
CA ARG A 21 1.21 -20.27 11.34
C ARG A 21 2.04 -20.02 10.08
N ARG A 22 1.93 -20.85 9.04
CA ARG A 22 2.72 -20.77 7.79
C ARG A 22 1.94 -20.26 6.57
N ARG A 23 0.68 -19.83 6.73
CA ARG A 23 -0.13 -19.25 5.64
C ARG A 23 -0.93 -18.03 6.11
N LYS A 24 -0.37 -16.82 5.95
CA LYS A 24 -1.14 -15.57 6.12
C LYS A 24 -0.78 -14.42 5.17
N THR A 25 -0.35 -14.79 3.97
CA THR A 25 -0.49 -14.00 2.74
C THR A 25 -1.05 -14.96 1.69
N SER A 26 -2.38 -15.10 1.65
CA SER A 26 -3.05 -15.96 0.68
C SER A 26 -3.23 -15.27 -0.67
N THR A 27 -3.28 -13.93 -0.67
CA THR A 27 -3.34 -13.10 -1.88
C THR A 27 -2.54 -11.81 -1.69
N PHE A 28 -2.37 -11.04 -2.76
CA PHE A 28 -1.77 -9.70 -2.67
C PHE A 28 -2.63 -8.71 -1.85
N GLU A 29 -3.92 -8.99 -1.64
CA GLU A 29 -4.82 -8.13 -0.86
C GLU A 29 -4.50 -8.18 0.65
N ASP A 30 -3.82 -9.23 1.11
CA ASP A 30 -3.35 -9.39 2.49
C ASP A 30 -2.11 -8.53 2.80
N LEU A 31 -1.43 -8.00 1.78
CA LEU A 31 -0.20 -7.22 1.96
C LEU A 31 -0.50 -5.82 2.52
N GLU A 32 0.15 -5.43 3.62
CA GLU A 32 0.04 -4.07 4.18
C GLU A 32 0.40 -3.00 3.11
N VAL A 33 1.47 -3.22 2.35
CA VAL A 33 1.89 -2.32 1.26
C VAL A 33 0.80 -2.14 0.21
N TYR A 34 0.06 -3.19 -0.14
CA TYR A 34 -1.07 -3.10 -1.07
C TYR A 34 -2.24 -2.33 -0.46
N GLN A 35 -2.60 -2.63 0.79
CA GLN A 35 -3.73 -2.00 1.48
C GLN A 35 -3.51 -0.48 1.62
N VAL A 36 -2.32 -0.05 2.04
CA VAL A 36 -1.99 1.37 2.18
C VAL A 36 -1.88 2.05 0.79
N ALA A 37 -1.27 1.39 -0.20
CA ALA A 37 -1.25 1.90 -1.58
C ALA A 37 -2.66 2.03 -2.19
N ARG A 38 -3.60 1.14 -1.82
CA ARG A 38 -5.00 1.18 -2.26
C ARG A 38 -5.77 2.36 -1.66
N GLU A 39 -5.49 2.73 -0.41
CA GLU A 39 -6.05 3.95 0.18
C GLU A 39 -5.43 5.22 -0.41
N PHE A 40 -4.12 5.25 -0.64
CA PHE A 40 -3.48 6.37 -1.34
C PHE A 40 -4.01 6.54 -2.78
N ARG A 41 -4.20 5.44 -3.52
CA ARG A 41 -4.88 5.45 -4.83
C ARG A 41 -6.27 6.07 -4.75
N LYS A 42 -7.08 5.73 -3.74
CA LYS A 42 -8.41 6.34 -3.54
C LYS A 42 -8.30 7.84 -3.27
N ALA A 43 -7.30 8.29 -2.53
CA ALA A 43 -7.05 9.71 -2.28
C ALA A 43 -6.69 10.44 -3.59
N MET A 44 -5.75 9.91 -4.37
CA MET A 44 -5.35 10.47 -5.67
C MET A 44 -6.51 10.46 -6.70
N TYR A 45 -7.42 9.49 -6.65
CA TYR A 45 -8.66 9.54 -7.44
C TYR A 45 -9.62 10.68 -7.05
N ARG A 46 -9.59 11.15 -5.80
CA ARG A 46 -10.35 12.34 -5.37
C ARG A 46 -9.67 13.61 -5.88
N VAL A 47 -8.35 13.73 -5.74
CA VAL A 47 -7.54 14.80 -6.34
C VAL A 47 -7.90 14.96 -7.82
N ALA A 48 -7.80 13.87 -8.61
CA ALA A 48 -8.12 13.87 -10.03
C ALA A 48 -9.61 14.09 -10.39
N LYS A 49 -10.51 14.09 -9.42
CA LYS A 49 -11.93 14.44 -9.59
C LYS A 49 -12.18 15.92 -9.29
N ASP A 50 -11.44 16.48 -8.34
CA ASP A 50 -11.62 17.84 -7.84
C ASP A 50 -10.80 18.88 -8.66
N LEU A 51 -9.94 18.42 -9.57
CA LEU A 51 -9.23 19.27 -10.54
C LEU A 51 -10.19 19.99 -11.53
N PRO A 52 -9.80 21.19 -12.04
CA PRO A 52 -10.58 21.90 -13.04
C PRO A 52 -10.81 21.11 -14.34
N GLU A 53 -11.92 21.37 -15.03
CA GLU A 53 -12.32 20.63 -16.26
C GLU A 53 -11.26 20.68 -17.37
N ILE A 54 -10.43 21.73 -17.43
CA ILE A 54 -9.32 21.83 -18.40
C ILE A 54 -8.25 20.74 -18.20
N GLU A 55 -8.07 20.25 -16.96
CA GLU A 55 -7.11 19.20 -16.61
C GLU A 55 -7.66 17.77 -16.78
N LYS A 56 -8.94 17.62 -17.14
CA LYS A 56 -9.65 16.34 -17.24
C LYS A 56 -8.93 15.29 -18.08
N PHE A 57 -8.34 15.74 -19.19
CA PHE A 57 -7.55 14.92 -20.12
C PHE A 57 -6.03 15.06 -19.92
N GLY A 58 -5.60 16.10 -19.21
CA GLY A 58 -4.22 16.35 -18.76
C GLY A 58 -3.94 15.66 -17.41
N LEU A 59 -3.63 16.47 -16.39
CA LEU A 59 -3.17 16.00 -15.07
C LEU A 59 -4.13 15.00 -14.41
N ALA A 60 -5.45 15.20 -14.53
CA ALA A 60 -6.43 14.28 -13.96
C ALA A 60 -6.36 12.88 -14.61
N SER A 61 -6.02 12.80 -15.90
CA SER A 61 -5.81 11.55 -16.63
C SER A 61 -4.51 10.88 -16.21
N GLN A 62 -3.44 11.66 -16.03
CA GLN A 62 -2.14 11.20 -15.55
C GLN A 62 -2.24 10.59 -14.15
N ILE A 63 -2.76 11.34 -13.18
CA ILE A 63 -2.95 10.88 -11.79
C ILE A 63 -3.73 9.55 -11.76
N ARG A 64 -4.82 9.43 -12.52
CA ARG A 64 -5.61 8.18 -12.53
C ARG A 64 -4.80 6.99 -13.06
N ARG A 65 -3.98 7.16 -14.10
CA ARG A 65 -3.11 6.10 -14.63
C ARG A 65 -2.03 5.69 -13.64
N ALA A 66 -1.29 6.65 -13.08
CA ALA A 66 -0.24 6.40 -12.10
C ALA A 66 -0.81 5.74 -10.82
N ALA A 67 -1.97 6.20 -10.33
CA ALA A 67 -2.64 5.64 -9.16
C ALA A 67 -3.14 4.20 -9.37
N VAL A 68 -3.59 3.83 -10.58
CA VAL A 68 -3.87 2.43 -10.94
C VAL A 68 -2.58 1.62 -11.00
N SER A 69 -1.58 2.12 -11.74
CA SER A 69 -0.26 1.51 -11.94
C SER A 69 0.41 1.14 -10.61
N LEU A 70 0.42 2.06 -9.63
CA LEU A 70 0.91 1.86 -8.27
C LEU A 70 0.41 0.53 -7.67
N THR A 71 -0.91 0.31 -7.68
CA THR A 71 -1.54 -0.88 -7.09
C THR A 71 -1.47 -2.13 -7.97
N ASN A 72 -1.53 -1.96 -9.30
CA ASN A 72 -1.47 -3.08 -10.24
C ASN A 72 -0.09 -3.74 -10.19
N ASN A 73 0.97 -2.95 -10.15
CA ASN A 73 2.34 -3.44 -10.06
C ASN A 73 2.60 -4.20 -8.75
N ILE A 74 2.00 -3.81 -7.62
CA ILE A 74 2.11 -4.60 -6.36
C ILE A 74 1.43 -5.96 -6.52
N ALA A 75 0.22 -5.99 -7.08
CA ALA A 75 -0.53 -7.22 -7.30
C ALA A 75 0.17 -8.16 -8.30
N GLU A 76 0.69 -7.61 -9.40
CA GLU A 76 1.41 -8.37 -10.42
C GLU A 76 2.75 -8.90 -9.90
N GLY A 77 3.52 -8.09 -9.17
CA GLY A 77 4.76 -8.49 -8.52
C GLY A 77 4.57 -9.61 -7.49
N HIS A 78 3.51 -9.54 -6.67
CA HIS A 78 3.14 -10.64 -5.77
C HIS A 78 2.79 -11.94 -6.52
N GLY A 79 2.24 -11.83 -7.73
CA GLY A 79 1.93 -12.98 -8.59
C GLY A 79 3.14 -13.62 -9.30
N ARG A 80 4.35 -13.05 -9.20
CA ARG A 80 5.55 -13.60 -9.86
C ARG A 80 6.21 -14.69 -9.02
N TYR A 81 6.63 -15.76 -9.70
CA TYR A 81 7.31 -16.91 -9.08
C TYR A 81 8.78 -16.63 -8.71
N HIS A 82 9.47 -15.79 -9.49
CA HIS A 82 10.87 -15.44 -9.26
C HIS A 82 11.01 -14.07 -8.59
N TYR A 83 11.87 -14.00 -7.57
CA TYR A 83 12.14 -12.80 -6.78
C TYR A 83 12.59 -11.59 -7.63
N LEU A 84 13.44 -11.81 -8.64
CA LEU A 84 13.90 -10.74 -9.52
C LEU A 84 12.76 -10.13 -10.36
N ASP A 85 11.81 -10.95 -10.81
CA ASP A 85 10.62 -10.47 -11.51
C ASP A 85 9.69 -9.71 -10.55
N GLN A 86 9.49 -10.23 -9.32
CA GLN A 86 8.71 -9.56 -8.28
C GLN A 86 9.26 -8.16 -7.97
N ILE A 87 10.58 -8.03 -7.72
CA ILE A 87 11.23 -6.73 -7.49
C ILE A 87 11.01 -5.79 -8.66
N LYS A 88 11.10 -6.26 -9.91
CA LYS A 88 10.93 -5.40 -11.09
C LYS A 88 9.57 -4.69 -11.09
N PHE A 89 8.49 -5.42 -10.76
CA PHE A 89 7.16 -4.82 -10.61
C PHE A 89 7.08 -3.93 -9.37
N THR A 90 7.66 -4.32 -8.23
CA THR A 90 7.69 -3.46 -7.03
C THR A 90 8.44 -2.13 -7.27
N LEU A 91 9.49 -2.13 -8.09
CA LEU A 91 10.19 -0.91 -8.52
C LEU A 91 9.34 -0.07 -9.49
N GLN A 92 8.53 -0.68 -10.35
CA GLN A 92 7.56 0.05 -11.20
C GLN A 92 6.44 0.67 -10.36
N SER A 93 5.95 -0.04 -9.33
CA SER A 93 5.04 0.52 -8.32
C SER A 93 5.64 1.74 -7.64
N ARG A 94 6.92 1.65 -7.24
CA ARG A 94 7.67 2.80 -6.71
C ARG A 94 7.74 3.95 -7.71
N GLY A 95 8.03 3.68 -8.98
CA GLY A 95 8.05 4.70 -10.04
C GLY A 95 6.74 5.49 -10.11
N SER A 96 5.61 4.78 -10.19
CA SER A 96 4.29 5.43 -10.18
C SER A 96 3.92 6.09 -8.85
N LEU A 97 4.59 5.77 -7.74
CA LEU A 97 4.46 6.55 -6.50
C LEU A 97 5.17 7.90 -6.61
N GLU A 98 6.40 7.93 -7.14
CA GLU A 98 7.13 9.20 -7.33
C GLU A 98 6.38 10.10 -8.35
N GLU A 99 5.82 9.52 -9.43
CA GLU A 99 4.95 10.24 -10.38
C GLU A 99 3.76 10.92 -9.67
N LEU A 100 3.06 10.21 -8.77
CA LEU A 100 1.94 10.78 -8.02
C LEU A 100 2.35 11.85 -7.01
N VAL A 101 3.57 11.78 -6.47
CA VAL A 101 4.12 12.83 -5.60
C VAL A 101 4.47 14.07 -6.42
N ASP A 102 4.91 13.91 -7.67
CA ASP A 102 5.15 15.02 -8.58
C ASP A 102 3.85 15.63 -9.14
N ASP A 103 2.83 14.82 -9.43
CA ASP A 103 1.49 15.31 -9.76
C ASP A 103 0.92 16.21 -8.63
N LEU A 104 1.28 15.95 -7.36
CA LEU A 104 0.95 16.82 -6.23
C LEU A 104 1.79 18.11 -6.19
N ASN A 105 3.02 18.12 -6.70
CA ASN A 105 3.77 19.36 -6.92
C ASN A 105 3.07 20.22 -7.98
N ILE A 106 2.63 19.63 -9.11
CA ILE A 106 1.88 20.35 -10.14
C ILE A 106 0.56 20.91 -9.57
N CYS A 107 -0.15 20.16 -8.72
CA CYS A 107 -1.34 20.65 -8.02
C CYS A 107 -1.05 21.82 -7.07
N GLU A 108 0.15 21.89 -6.48
CA GLU A 108 0.61 22.95 -5.59
C GLU A 108 0.99 24.21 -6.40
N ASP A 109 1.79 24.05 -7.46
CA ASP A 109 2.24 25.11 -8.36
C ASP A 109 1.07 25.79 -9.10
N GLN A 110 0.09 25.01 -9.56
CA GLN A 110 -1.12 25.52 -10.22
C GLN A 110 -2.21 25.95 -9.20
N GLN A 111 -1.93 25.88 -7.90
CA GLN A 111 -2.83 26.26 -6.81
C GLN A 111 -4.18 25.53 -6.81
N TYR A 112 -4.23 24.31 -7.37
CA TYR A 112 -5.46 23.51 -7.45
C TYR A 112 -5.89 22.93 -6.10
N LEU A 113 -4.93 22.69 -5.18
CA LEU A 113 -5.16 22.19 -3.83
C LEU A 113 -4.54 23.13 -2.79
N VAL A 114 -5.08 23.16 -1.58
CA VAL A 114 -4.46 23.94 -0.48
C VAL A 114 -3.27 23.20 0.12
N GLY A 115 -2.22 23.92 0.54
CA GLY A 115 -0.98 23.32 1.04
C GLY A 115 -1.17 22.29 2.16
N LYS A 116 -2.17 22.45 3.04
CA LYS A 116 -2.50 21.44 4.07
C LYS A 116 -2.98 20.10 3.48
N GLN A 117 -3.71 20.12 2.37
CA GLN A 117 -4.10 18.91 1.65
C GLN A 117 -2.88 18.27 0.97
N ILE A 118 -2.05 19.09 0.32
CA ILE A 118 -0.81 18.62 -0.34
C ILE A 118 0.12 17.93 0.66
N ILE A 119 0.39 18.54 1.82
CA ILE A 119 1.22 17.94 2.88
C ILE A 119 0.65 16.60 3.32
N ALA A 120 -0.64 16.53 3.66
CA ALA A 120 -1.27 15.30 4.13
C ALA A 120 -1.31 14.18 3.05
N LEU A 121 -1.31 14.54 1.76
CA LEU A 121 -1.22 13.59 0.64
C LEU A 121 0.23 13.13 0.42
N LYS A 122 1.20 14.03 0.50
CA LYS A 122 2.64 13.70 0.44
C LYS A 122 3.07 12.81 1.62
N GLU A 123 2.51 13.01 2.81
CA GLU A 123 2.70 12.13 3.98
C GLU A 123 2.15 10.70 3.74
N GLN A 124 0.96 10.57 3.14
CA GLN A 124 0.42 9.26 2.74
C GLN A 124 1.32 8.59 1.70
N GLY A 125 1.77 9.33 0.69
CA GLY A 125 2.72 8.84 -0.31
C GLY A 125 4.03 8.35 0.33
N TRP A 126 4.57 9.10 1.29
CA TRP A 126 5.77 8.68 2.03
C TRP A 126 5.55 7.39 2.84
N ARG A 127 4.38 7.20 3.46
CA ARG A 127 4.05 5.94 4.14
C ARG A 127 3.96 4.76 3.16
N VAL A 128 3.39 4.95 1.97
CA VAL A 128 3.43 3.92 0.90
C VAL A 128 4.88 3.62 0.50
N ARG A 129 5.72 4.66 0.34
CA ARG A 129 7.12 4.53 -0.05
C ARG A 129 7.92 3.70 0.95
N GLN A 130 7.74 3.93 2.25
CA GLN A 130 8.37 3.12 3.30
C GLN A 130 7.99 1.63 3.22
N LEU A 131 6.72 1.34 2.95
CA LEU A 131 6.22 -0.03 2.85
C LEU A 131 6.72 -0.73 1.58
N ILE A 132 6.82 0.00 0.46
CA ILE A 132 7.45 -0.48 -0.78
C ILE A 132 8.94 -0.79 -0.53
N ASP A 133 9.69 0.14 0.05
CA ASP A 133 11.12 -0.04 0.34
C ASP A 133 11.38 -1.15 1.37
N GLY A 134 10.42 -1.42 2.27
CA GLY A 134 10.44 -2.57 3.16
C GLY A 134 10.17 -3.89 2.44
N TYR A 135 9.18 -3.93 1.55
CA TYR A 135 8.82 -5.12 0.76
C TYR A 135 9.93 -5.53 -0.23
N ILE A 136 10.71 -4.58 -0.76
CA ILE A 136 11.88 -4.86 -1.63
C ILE A 136 13.05 -5.53 -0.88
N ARG A 137 13.10 -5.40 0.46
CA ARG A 137 14.23 -5.89 1.28
C ARG A 137 13.95 -7.25 1.95
N TYR A 138 12.75 -7.79 1.79
CA TYR A 138 12.28 -9.03 2.41
C TYR A 138 12.43 -10.22 1.46
#